data_AF-A0A410D2Y8-F1
#
_entry.id   AF-A0A410D2Y8-F1
#
_cell.length_a   1.000
_cell.length_b   1.000
_cell.length_c   1.000
_cell.angle_alpha   90.00
_cell.angle_beta   90.00
_cell.angle_gamma   90.00
#
_symmetry.space_group_name_H-M   'P 1'
#
loop_
_entity.id
_entity.type
_entity.pdbx_description
1 polymer ?
#
loop_
_entity_poly.entity_id
_entity_poly.type
_entity_poly.pdbx_seq_one_letter_code
_entity_poly.pdbx_strand_id
1 'polypeptide(L)' 'MNIVFNILFFSPALLIFFLIINRNPARLSGFEKSRNKSIDKIILLILFIFILVLFQFKCR' A
#
# COMPACT_ATOMS: atom_id res chain seq x y z
N MET A 1 20.18 10.39 8.85
CA MET A 1 19.40 10.17 7.61
C MET A 1 18.89 8.74 7.46
N ASN A 2 19.67 7.69 7.78
CA ASN A 2 19.23 6.30 7.65
C ASN A 2 17.95 5.91 8.42
N ILE A 3 17.75 6.43 9.64
CA ILE A 3 16.55 6.09 10.44
C ILE A 3 15.27 6.65 9.79
N VAL A 4 15.31 7.88 9.29
CA VAL A 4 14.16 8.50 8.62
C VAL A 4 13.82 7.74 7.33
N PHE A 5 14.82 7.27 6.59
CA PHE A 5 14.60 6.42 5.43
C PHE A 5 14.01 5.07 5.79
N ASN A 6 14.53 4.40 6.82
CA ASN A 6 13.95 3.14 7.29
C ASN A 6 12.48 3.31 7.68
N ILE A 7 12.12 4.40 8.36
CA ILE A 7 10.72 4.69 8.71
C ILE A 7 9.88 4.95 7.45
N LEU A 8 10.40 5.74 6.50
CA LEU A 8 9.74 6.04 5.22
C LEU A 8 9.53 4.79 4.35
N PHE A 9 10.40 3.79 4.44
CA PHE A 9 10.25 2.53 3.70
C PHE A 9 9.40 1.49 4.45
N PHE A 10 9.57 1.39 5.77
CA PHE A 10 8.91 0.39 6.60
C PHE A 10 7.43 0.70 6.82
N SER A 11 7.06 1.96 7.02
CA SER A 11 5.68 2.41 7.22
C SER A 11 4.73 2.00 6.07
N PRO A 12 5.01 2.35 4.79
CA PRO A 12 4.14 1.97 3.68
C PRO A 12 4.08 0.46 3.45
N ALA A 13 5.18 -0.27 3.69
CA ALA A 13 5.18 -1.73 3.59
C ALA A 13 4.24 -2.38 4.63
N LEU A 14 4.27 -1.89 5.87
CA LEU A 14 3.40 -2.36 6.95
C LEU A 14 1.92 -2.04 6.67
N LEU A 15 1.66 -0.85 6.11
CA LEU A 15 0.32 -0.41 5.74
C LEU A 15 -0.26 -1.25 4.61
N ILE A 16 0.55 -1.59 3.60
CA ILE A 16 0.16 -2.52 2.52
C ILE A 16 -0.15 -3.91 3.10
N PHE A 17 0.71 -4.42 3.97
CA PHE A 17 0.50 -5.73 4.61
C PHE A 17 -0.82 -5.78 5.40
N PHE A 18 -1.10 -4.75 6.19
CA PHE A 18 -2.36 -4.65 6.94
C PHE A 18 -3.58 -4.58 6.02
N LEU A 19 -3.51 -3.84 4.92
CA LEU A 19 -4.59 -3.75 3.93
C LEU A 19 -4.84 -5.08 3.20
N ILE A 20 -3.78 -5.85 2.92
CA ILE A 20 -3.89 -7.19 2.33
C ILE A 20 -4.58 -8.15 3.30
N ILE A 21 -4.25 -8.12 4.59
CA ILE A 21 -4.89 -8.97 5.60
C ILE A 21 -6.38 -8.61 5.78
N ASN A 22 -6.71 -7.32 5.77
CA ASN A 22 -8.10 -6.87 5.88
C ASN A 22 -8.93 -7.11 4.61
N ARG A 23 -8.30 -7.57 3.52
CA ARG A 23 -9.01 -7.94 2.30
C ARG A 23 -9.79 -9.22 2.57
N ASN A 24 -11.12 -9.13 2.58
CA ASN A 24 -11.97 -10.28 2.79
C ASN A 24 -11.94 -11.17 1.53
N PRO A 25 -11.46 -12.43 1.58
CA PRO A 25 -11.34 -13.31 0.41
C PRO A 25 -12.68 -13.88 -0.07
N ALA A 26 -13.77 -13.63 0.66
CA ALA A 26 -15.07 -14.20 0.37
C ALA A 26 -15.63 -13.67 -0.98
N ARG A 27 -16.12 -14.60 -1.83
CA ARG A 27 -16.87 -14.32 -3.07
C ARG A 27 -18.22 -13.69 -2.72
N LEU A 28 -18.21 -12.42 -2.30
CA LEU A 28 -19.40 -11.73 -1.82
C LEU A 28 -19.95 -10.79 -2.90
N SER A 29 -21.27 -10.88 -3.11
CA SER A 29 -22.03 -10.03 -4.03
C SER A 29 -22.17 -8.60 -3.47
N GLY A 30 -21.97 -7.59 -4.33
CA GLY A 30 -22.30 -6.20 -4.04
C GLY A 30 -21.32 -5.45 -3.13
N PHE A 31 -21.66 -5.29 -1.85
CA PHE A 31 -21.00 -4.37 -0.91
C PHE A 31 -19.53 -4.71 -0.65
N GLU A 32 -19.25 -5.98 -0.39
CA GLU A 32 -17.91 -6.49 -0.12
C GLU A 32 -16.98 -6.37 -1.34
N LYS A 33 -17.53 -6.56 -2.55
CA LYS A 33 -16.81 -6.36 -3.80
C LYS A 33 -16.42 -4.89 -4.01
N SER A 34 -17.31 -3.95 -3.68
CA SER A 34 -17.03 -2.52 -3.75
C SER A 34 -15.95 -2.12 -2.73
N ARG A 35 -16.05 -2.62 -1.49
CA ARG A 35 -15.04 -2.40 -0.45
C ARG A 35 -13.67 -2.92 -0.85
N ASN A 36 -13.57 -4.16 -1.32
CA ASN A 36 -12.31 -4.73 -1.79
C ASN A 36 -11.75 -3.96 -2.99
N LYS A 37 -12.58 -3.49 -3.93
CA LYS A 37 -12.14 -2.63 -5.02
C LYS A 37 -11.58 -1.29 -4.54
N SER A 38 -12.13 -0.73 -3.46
CA SER A 38 -11.60 0.48 -2.82
C SER A 38 -10.25 0.21 -2.15
N ILE A 39 -10.13 -0.89 -1.41
CA ILE A 39 -8.86 -1.34 -0.80
C ILE A 39 -7.80 -1.54 -1.88
N ASP A 40 -8.14 -2.22 -2.98
CA ASP A 40 -7.22 -2.45 -4.10
C ASP A 40 -6.72 -1.13 -4.72
N LYS A 41 -7.60 -0.11 -4.85
CA LYS A 41 -7.19 1.24 -5.32
C LYS A 41 -6.24 1.93 -4.35
N ILE A 42 -6.50 1.82 -3.04
CA ILE A 42 -5.65 2.42 -2.00
C ILE A 42 -4.27 1.75 -1.99
N ILE A 43 -4.21 0.42 -2.08
CA ILE A 43 -2.94 -0.32 -2.19
C ILE A 43 -2.15 0.17 -3.41
N LEU A 44 -2.81 0.30 -4.56
CA LEU A 44 -2.15 0.73 -5.80
C LEU A 44 -1.60 2.17 -5.71
N LEU A 45 -2.35 3.08 -5.05
CA LEU A 45 -1.89 4.45 -4.79
C LEU A 45 -0.65 4.49 -3.88
N ILE A 46 -0.67 3.74 -2.77
CA ILE A 46 0.47 3.68 -1.84
C ILE A 46 1.70 3.12 -2.55
N LEU A 47 1.52 2.09 -3.37
CA LEU A 47 2.61 1.45 -4.11
C LEU A 47 3.19 2.40 -5.17
N PHE A 48 2.36 3.20 -5.84
CA PHE A 48 2.82 4.24 -6.76
C PHE A 48 3.65 5.32 -6.05
N ILE A 49 3.19 5.83 -4.91
CA ILE A 49 3.93 6.81 -4.09
C ILE A 49 5.27 6.22 -3.65
N PHE A 50 5.27 4.96 -3.20
CA PHE A 50 6.47 4.26 -2.78
C PHE A 50 7.51 4.17 -3.90
N ILE A 51 7.09 3.86 -5.13
CA ILE A 51 7.98 3.82 -6.31
C ILE A 51 8.53 5.22 -6.62
N LEU A 52 7.71 6.28 -6.58
CA LEU A 52 8.18 7.65 -6.79
C LEU A 52 9.25 8.06 -5.78
N VAL A 53 9.03 7.72 -4.51
CA VAL A 53 10.00 7.96 -3.43
C VAL A 53 11.30 7.19 -3.69
N LEU A 54 11.22 5.91 -4.06
CA LEU A 54 12.40 5.11 -4.45
C LEU A 54 13.16 5.75 -5.62
N PHE A 55 12.45 6.24 -6.64
CA PHE A 55 13.06 6.88 -7.80
C PHE A 55 13.79 8.17 -7.42
N GLN A 56 13.17 8.99 -6.56
CA GLN A 56 13.81 10.19 -6.04
C GLN A 56 15.09 9.88 -5.27
N PHE A 57 15.12 8.79 -4.50
CA PHE A 57 16.32 8.39 -3.75
C PHE A 57 17.41 7.75 -4.61
N LYS A 58 17.04 7.02 -5.66
CA LYS A 58 18.03 6.40 -6.56
C LYS A 58 18.66 7.41 -7.54
N CYS A 59 17.92 8.46 -7.91
CA CYS A 59 18.41 9.52 -8.81
C CYS A 59 19.16 10.66 -8.09
N ARG A 60 19.42 10.52 -6.79
CA ARG A 60 20.20 11.46 -5.98
C ARG A 60 21.47 10.80 -5.49
#